data_AF-A0AAV4QUC6-F1
#
_entry.id   AF-A0AAV4QUC6-F1
#
_cell.length_a   1.000
_cell.length_b   1.000
_cell.length_c   1.000
_cell.angle_alpha   90.00
_cell.angle_beta   90.00
_cell.angle_gamma   90.00
#
_symmetry.space_group_name_H-M   'P 1'
#
loop_
_entity.id
_entity.type
_entity.pdbx_description
1 polymer ?
#
loop_
_entity_poly.entity_id
_entity_poly.type
_entity_poly.pdbx_seq_one_letter_code
_entity_poly.pdbx_strand_id
1 'polypeptide(L)'
;MKPLMHLKATTTAAGSSQVLKTTNGTVVTGIDIKLLELLAERMNFRYTMVLPTDNGRYGMLYGNGSWSGVSGMLQRGEADISTLYSPVIEERLPILDFSIPLLHPRKDFCHRHSHSSSKVHSSAAALST
;
A
#
# COMPACT_ATOMS: atom_id res chain seq x y z
N MET A 1 34.99 -10.80 -0.45
CA MET A 1 33.61 -10.71 -0.99
C MET A 1 32.90 -9.58 -0.25
N LYS A 2 32.21 -8.65 -0.95
CA LYS A 2 31.38 -7.65 -0.27
C LYS A 2 30.22 -8.37 0.43
N PRO A 3 29.87 -8.00 1.68
CA PRO A 3 28.73 -8.59 2.35
C PRO A 3 27.45 -8.30 1.57
N LEU A 4 26.58 -9.30 1.47
CA LEU A 4 25.27 -9.18 0.83
C LEU A 4 24.40 -8.24 1.69
N MET A 5 23.88 -7.18 1.08
CA MET A 5 23.02 -6.20 1.76
C MET A 5 21.78 -6.90 2.33
N HIS A 6 21.49 -6.68 3.61
CA HIS A 6 20.31 -7.23 4.28
C HIS A 6 19.44 -6.08 4.79
N LEU A 7 18.25 -5.93 4.20
CA LEU A 7 17.32 -4.85 4.51
C LEU A 7 16.24 -5.28 5.50
N LYS A 8 15.86 -4.38 6.39
CA LYS A 8 14.63 -4.47 7.19
C LYS A 8 13.51 -3.80 6.38
N ALA A 9 12.62 -4.60 5.81
CA ALA A 9 11.47 -4.12 5.08
C ALA A 9 10.24 -3.99 5.99
N THR A 10 9.41 -2.99 5.75
CA THR A 10 8.16 -2.79 6.50
C THR A 10 6.97 -2.51 5.58
N THR A 11 5.78 -2.90 6.04
CA THR A 11 4.51 -2.62 5.35
C THR A 11 3.40 -2.51 6.40
N THR A 12 2.19 -2.25 5.94
CA THR A 12 0.97 -2.33 6.75
C THR A 12 0.03 -3.41 6.21
N ALA A 13 -0.88 -3.85 7.07
CA ALA A 13 -1.99 -4.75 6.74
C ALA A 13 -3.08 -4.10 5.86
N ALA A 14 -2.94 -2.83 5.48
CA ALA A 14 -3.92 -2.12 4.66
C ALA A 14 -3.45 -2.00 3.20
N GLY A 15 -4.33 -2.39 2.26
CA GLY A 15 -4.15 -2.16 0.82
C GLY A 15 -3.63 -3.37 0.04
N SER A 16 -2.59 -3.16 -0.75
CA SER A 16 -1.96 -4.11 -1.68
C SER A 16 -1.07 -5.17 -1.02
N SER A 17 -0.83 -5.02 0.28
CA SER A 17 -0.12 -5.96 1.14
C SER A 17 -1.07 -6.52 2.21
N GLN A 18 -0.97 -7.82 2.48
CA GLN A 18 -1.73 -8.52 3.53
C GLN A 18 -0.78 -9.09 4.56
N VAL A 19 -1.13 -8.90 5.83
CA VAL A 19 -0.41 -9.46 6.97
C VAL A 19 -1.25 -10.57 7.58
N LEU A 20 -0.79 -11.81 7.42
CA LEU A 20 -1.44 -13.02 7.90
C LEU A 20 -0.74 -13.50 9.17
N LYS A 21 -1.46 -13.58 10.29
CA LYS A 21 -0.96 -14.22 11.50
C LYS A 21 -1.22 -15.73 11.41
N THR A 22 -0.17 -16.51 11.51
CA THR A 22 -0.20 -17.98 11.51
C THR A 22 0.28 -18.51 12.86
N THR A 23 0.06 -19.79 13.13
CA THR A 23 0.61 -20.47 14.32
C THR A 23 2.15 -20.43 14.37
N ASN A 24 2.80 -20.28 13.21
CA ASN A 24 4.26 -20.27 13.08
C ASN A 24 4.85 -18.85 12.95
N GLY A 25 4.03 -17.81 13.16
CA GLY A 25 4.45 -16.41 13.06
C GLY A 25 3.66 -15.62 12.04
N THR A 26 4.22 -14.48 11.61
CA THR A 26 3.53 -13.57 10.68
C THR A 26 4.04 -13.74 9.27
N VAL A 27 3.14 -13.96 8.33
CA VAL A 27 3.41 -14.04 6.89
C VAL A 27 2.88 -12.78 6.22
N VAL A 28 3.70 -12.15 5.39
CA VAL A 28 3.31 -10.98 4.61
C VAL A 28 3.24 -11.38 3.15
N THR A 29 2.15 -11.04 2.46
CA THR A 29 1.92 -11.37 1.06
C THR A 29 1.25 -10.19 0.34
N GLY A 30 1.12 -10.25 -0.98
CA GLY A 30 0.49 -9.21 -1.79
C GLY A 30 1.36 -8.76 -2.96
N ILE A 31 0.83 -7.81 -3.75
CA ILE A 31 1.52 -7.36 -4.96
C ILE A 31 2.80 -6.58 -4.65
N ASP A 32 2.81 -5.77 -3.58
CA ASP A 32 4.01 -5.01 -3.21
C ASP A 32 5.12 -5.93 -2.68
N ILE A 33 4.75 -7.04 -2.02
CA ILE A 33 5.70 -8.04 -1.52
C ILE A 33 6.33 -8.80 -2.69
N LYS A 34 5.52 -9.20 -3.69
CA LYS A 34 6.05 -9.81 -4.92
C LYS A 34 7.01 -8.89 -5.67
N LEU A 35 6.72 -7.59 -5.68
CA LEU A 35 7.64 -6.62 -6.26
C LEU A 35 8.95 -6.51 -5.46
N LEU A 36 8.88 -6.51 -4.13
CA LEU A 36 10.07 -6.52 -3.27
C LEU A 36 10.92 -7.79 -3.49
N GLU A 37 10.29 -8.95 -3.65
CA GLU A 37 10.97 -10.22 -3.99
C GLU A 37 11.73 -10.10 -5.31
N LEU A 38 11.08 -9.59 -6.36
CA LEU A 38 11.72 -9.36 -7.66
C LEU A 38 12.89 -8.37 -7.56
N LEU A 39 12.74 -7.29 -6.80
CA LEU A 39 13.82 -6.34 -6.57
C LEU A 39 14.99 -6.99 -5.82
N ALA A 40 14.71 -7.79 -4.80
CA ALA A 40 15.71 -8.53 -4.03
C ALA A 40 16.54 -9.46 -4.92
N GLU A 41 15.88 -10.20 -5.82
CA GLU A 41 16.54 -11.07 -6.80
C GLU A 41 17.40 -10.28 -7.79
N ARG A 42 16.85 -9.21 -8.39
CA ARG A 42 17.53 -8.46 -9.45
C ARG A 42 18.68 -7.59 -8.94
N MET A 43 18.57 -7.10 -7.71
CA MET A 43 19.57 -6.24 -7.07
C MET A 43 20.48 -7.00 -6.10
N ASN A 44 20.25 -8.30 -5.93
CA ASN A 44 21.02 -9.19 -5.08
C ASN A 44 21.10 -8.66 -3.63
N PHE A 45 19.95 -8.46 -2.99
CA PHE A 45 19.85 -8.20 -1.55
C PHE A 45 18.93 -9.21 -0.88
N ARG A 46 19.04 -9.32 0.45
CA ARG A 46 18.10 -10.08 1.28
C ARG A 46 17.28 -9.13 2.13
N TYR A 47 16.13 -9.56 2.61
CA TYR A 47 15.35 -8.76 3.53
C TYR A 47 14.64 -9.60 4.59
N THR A 48 14.25 -8.94 5.68
CA THR A 48 13.35 -9.45 6.70
C THR A 48 12.21 -8.45 6.91
N MET A 49 11.01 -8.96 7.20
CA MET A 49 9.85 -8.11 7.46
C MET A 49 9.81 -7.69 8.94
N VAL A 50 9.75 -6.39 9.19
CA VAL A 50 9.55 -5.79 10.51
C VAL A 50 8.27 -4.97 10.46
N LEU A 51 7.27 -5.37 11.24
CA LEU A 51 5.94 -4.77 11.19
C LEU A 51 5.74 -3.75 12.31
N PRO A 52 4.96 -2.67 12.06
CA PRO A 52 4.63 -1.70 13.10
C PRO A 52 3.82 -2.35 14.23
N THR A 53 4.12 -1.98 15.46
CA THR A 53 3.39 -2.45 16.66
C THR A 53 2.03 -1.77 16.84
N ASP A 54 1.78 -0.66 16.14
CA ASP A 54 0.58 0.19 16.26
C ASP A 54 -0.55 -0.17 15.28
N ASN A 55 -0.70 -1.47 15.00
CA ASN A 55 -1.65 -2.03 14.02
C ASN A 55 -1.41 -1.58 12.56
N GLY A 56 -0.17 -1.24 12.20
CA GLY A 56 0.17 -0.98 10.80
C GLY A 56 -0.42 0.34 10.29
N ARG A 57 -0.26 1.44 11.02
CA ARG A 57 -0.68 2.75 10.46
C ARG A 57 0.39 3.26 9.49
N TYR A 58 -0.03 4.02 8.47
CA TYR A 58 0.88 4.75 7.56
C TYR A 58 1.82 5.70 8.31
N GLY A 59 1.34 6.22 9.44
CA GLY A 59 2.04 7.18 10.30
C GLY A 59 1.37 8.54 10.30
N MET A 60 1.26 9.11 11.50
CA MET A 60 0.75 10.47 11.75
C MET A 60 1.91 11.33 12.25
N LEU A 61 1.98 12.56 11.75
CA LEU A 61 2.90 13.58 12.23
C LEU A 61 2.42 14.12 13.57
N TYR A 62 3.30 14.08 14.56
CA TYR A 62 3.09 14.72 15.86
C TYR A 62 3.66 16.14 15.86
N GLY A 63 3.16 17.01 16.74
CA GLY A 63 3.57 18.41 16.82
C GLY A 63 5.06 18.64 17.15
N ASN A 64 5.76 17.60 17.59
CA ASN A 64 7.21 17.61 17.83
C ASN A 64 8.05 17.19 16.60
N GLY A 65 7.43 16.97 15.43
CA GLY A 65 8.14 16.54 14.21
C GLY A 65 8.37 15.04 14.09
N SER A 66 7.99 14.25 15.10
CA SER A 66 8.09 12.79 15.05
C SER A 66 6.90 12.16 14.36
N TRP A 67 7.11 11.00 13.73
CA TRP A 67 6.06 10.23 13.08
C TRP A 67 5.76 8.92 13.84
N SER A 68 4.50 8.51 13.80
CA SER A 68 4.07 7.15 14.17
C SER A 68 4.11 6.19 12.97
N GLY A 69 3.72 4.92 13.20
CA GLY A 69 3.57 3.91 12.15
C GLY A 69 4.81 3.70 11.30
N VAL A 70 4.58 3.32 10.04
CA VAL A 70 5.64 3.04 9.07
C VAL A 70 6.60 4.22 8.87
N SER A 71 6.07 5.45 8.80
CA SER A 71 6.91 6.65 8.61
C SER A 71 7.84 6.89 9.80
N GLY A 72 7.33 6.65 11.01
CA GLY A 72 8.13 6.72 12.23
C GLY A 72 9.24 5.67 12.27
N MET A 73 8.93 4.43 11.86
CA MET A 73 9.93 3.36 11.82
C MET A 73 11.08 3.71 10.87
N LEU A 74 10.76 4.25 9.69
CA LEU A 74 11.77 4.71 8.74
C LEU A 74 12.57 5.90 9.30
N GLN A 75 11.89 6.91 9.87
CA GLN A 75 12.54 8.07 10.50
C GLN A 75 13.53 7.68 11.60
N ARG A 76 13.23 6.63 12.38
CA ARG A 76 14.07 6.14 13.48
C ARG A 76 15.07 5.05 13.08
N GLY A 77 15.13 4.65 11.80
CA GLY A 77 16.02 3.58 11.32
C GLY A 77 15.65 2.17 11.82
N GLU A 78 14.40 1.97 12.23
CA GLU A 78 13.87 0.66 12.63
C GLU A 78 13.58 -0.23 11.41
N ALA A 79 13.29 0.41 10.27
CA ALA A 79 13.17 -0.20 8.95
C ALA A 79 13.99 0.61 7.93
N ASP A 80 14.47 -0.07 6.89
CA ASP A 80 15.30 0.53 5.83
C ASP A 80 14.48 0.88 4.58
N ILE A 81 13.41 0.11 4.32
CA ILE A 81 12.52 0.31 3.17
C ILE A 81 11.08 -0.01 3.53
N SER A 82 10.13 0.68 2.90
CA SER A 82 8.73 0.30 2.96
C SER A 82 8.16 -0.02 1.58
N THR A 83 7.34 -1.07 1.51
CA THR A 83 6.54 -1.42 0.32
C THR A 83 5.17 -0.74 0.34
N LEU A 84 4.94 0.15 1.31
CA LEU A 84 3.66 0.80 1.50
C LEU A 84 3.40 1.85 0.42
N TYR A 85 2.16 1.90 -0.06
CA TYR A 85 1.66 3.04 -0.79
C TYR A 85 1.66 4.31 0.08
N SER A 86 2.73 5.10 0.04
CA SER A 86 2.78 6.39 0.74
C SER A 86 2.60 7.52 -0.27
N PRO A 87 1.66 8.47 -0.06
CA PRO A 87 1.65 9.67 -0.85
C PRO A 87 2.93 10.47 -0.59
N VAL A 88 3.50 11.04 -1.66
CA VAL A 88 4.63 11.96 -1.60
C VAL A 88 4.05 13.34 -1.25
N ILE A 89 4.17 13.72 0.03
CA ILE A 89 3.66 14.99 0.57
C ILE A 89 4.81 15.76 1.22
N GLU A 90 4.69 17.08 1.27
CA GLU A 90 5.75 18.00 1.73
C GLU A 90 6.25 17.65 3.13
N GLU A 91 5.36 17.23 4.02
CA GLU A 91 5.69 16.91 5.40
C GLU A 91 6.56 15.66 5.54
N ARG A 92 6.60 14.78 4.53
CA ARG A 92 7.40 13.54 4.52
C ARG A 92 8.74 13.69 3.82
N LEU A 93 8.90 14.67 2.93
CA LEU A 93 10.15 14.88 2.20
C LEU A 93 11.38 15.11 3.08
N PRO A 94 11.30 15.77 4.26
CA PRO A 94 12.47 15.98 5.11
C PRO A 94 12.98 14.71 5.80
N ILE A 95 12.17 13.64 5.85
CA ILE A 95 12.48 12.43 6.62
C ILE A 95 12.53 11.16 5.77
N LEU A 96 12.07 11.20 4.52
CA LEU A 96 11.96 10.04 3.63
C LEU A 96 12.36 10.40 2.20
N ASP A 97 13.11 9.51 1.58
CA ASP A 97 13.34 9.50 0.14
C ASP A 97 12.34 8.56 -0.54
N PHE A 98 11.93 8.93 -1.75
CA PHE A 98 10.96 8.18 -2.55
C PHE A 98 11.57 7.78 -3.88
N SER A 99 11.24 6.58 -4.36
CA SER A 99 11.44 6.22 -5.76
C SER A 99 10.48 7.00 -6.66
N ILE A 100 10.57 6.77 -7.97
CA ILE A 100 9.47 7.13 -8.87
C ILE A 100 8.18 6.37 -8.49
N PRO A 101 7.00 6.95 -8.72
CA PRO A 101 5.73 6.27 -8.45
C PRO A 101 5.58 4.99 -9.28
N LEU A 102 5.34 3.86 -8.61
CA LEU A 102 5.08 2.56 -9.25
C LEU A 102 3.64 2.45 -9.78
N LEU A 103 2.70 3.13 -9.11
CA LEU A 103 1.29 3.19 -9.46
C LEU A 103 0.77 4.62 -9.22
N HIS A 104 -0.07 5.12 -10.13
CA HIS A 104 -0.83 6.35 -9.92
C HIS A 104 -2.28 5.98 -9.55
N PRO A 105 -2.68 6.07 -8.27
CA PRO A 105 -4.04 5.74 -7.91
C PRO A 105 -5.00 6.82 -8.42
N ARG A 106 -6.10 6.37 -9.02
CA ARG A 106 -7.23 7.26 -9.30
C ARG A 106 -8.06 7.47 -8.04
N LYS A 107 -8.55 8.69 -7.88
CA LYS A 107 -9.59 9.03 -6.91
C LYS A 107 -10.88 9.24 -7.69
N ASP A 108 -11.83 8.34 -7.51
CA ASP A 108 -13.13 8.37 -8.16
C ASP A 108 -14.23 8.42 -7.10
N PHE A 109 -15.32 9.13 -7.38
CA PHE A 109 -16.52 9.08 -6.55
C PHE A 109 -17.43 7.95 -7.04
N CYS A 110 -17.76 7.02 -6.15
CA CYS A 110 -18.72 5.96 -6.43
C CYS A 110 -20.09 6.32 -5.87
N HIS A 111 -21.14 6.19 -6.68
CA HIS A 111 -22.52 6.24 -6.22
C HIS A 111 -23.25 4.96 -6.67
N ARG A 112 -24.34 4.62 -5.98
CA ARG A 112 -25.18 3.47 -6.36
C ARG A 112 -25.82 3.76 -7.73
N HIS A 113 -25.84 2.78 -8.63
CA HIS A 113 -26.63 2.87 -9.86
C HIS A 113 -28.09 3.18 -9.53
N SER A 114 -28.70 4.15 -10.21
CA SER A 114 -30.15 4.39 -10.12
C SER A 114 -30.90 3.12 -10.53
N HIS A 115 -31.72 2.56 -9.65
CA HIS A 115 -32.65 1.50 -10.04
C HIS A 115 -33.71 2.10 -10.96
N SER A 116 -33.69 1.76 -12.26
CA SER A 116 -34.88 1.86 -13.10
C SER A 116 -35.74 0.64 -12.82
N SER A 117 -36.65 0.74 -11.86
CA SER A 117 -37.78 -0.17 -11.78
C SER A 117 -38.88 0.37 -12.68
N SER A 118 -38.81 0.08 -13.99
CA SER A 118 -39.99 0.13 -14.83
C SER A 118 -39.83 -0.77 -16.07
N LYS A 119 -40.20 -2.04 -15.93
CA LYS A 119 -40.88 -2.73 -17.03
C LYS A 119 -42.15 -1.93 -17.29
N VAL A 120 -42.19 -1.09 -18.34
CA VAL A 120 -43.45 -0.54 -18.85
C VAL A 120 -43.69 -1.20 -20.21
N HIS A 121 -44.72 -2.04 -20.20
CA HIS A 121 -45.49 -2.62 -21.29
C HIS A 121 -45.00 -2.42 -22.73
N SER A 122 -44.67 -3.54 -23.37
CA SER A 122 -44.92 -3.70 -24.80
C SER A 122 -46.43 -3.66 -25.04
N SER A 123 -46.89 -2.65 -25.77
CA SER A 123 -48.11 -2.74 -26.56
C SER A 123 -47.84 -2.12 -27.92
N ALA A 124 -47.85 -2.97 -28.94
CA ALA A 124 -47.87 -2.58 -30.34
C ALA A 124 -49.09 -1.69 -30.64
N ALA A 125 -48.89 -0.64 -31.44
CA ALA A 125 -49.89 -0.13 -32.36
C ALA A 125 -49.21 0.68 -33.47
N ALA A 126 -49.64 0.41 -34.69
CA ALA A 126 -49.12 0.83 -35.97
C ALA A 126 -49.17 2.35 -36.21
N LEU A 127 -48.31 2.83 -37.13
CA LEU A 127 -48.74 3.23 -38.48
C LEU A 127 -47.50 3.54 -39.36
N SER A 128 -47.40 2.78 -40.45
CA SER A 128 -46.60 3.12 -41.64
C SER A 128 -47.20 4.33 -42.36
N THR A 129 -46.36 4.95 -43.19
CA THR A 129 -46.64 5.79 -44.39
C THR A 129 -48.10 5.92 -44.83
#